data_AF-A0A2M6XWX3-F1
#
_entry.id   AF-A0A2M6XWX3-F1
#
_cell.length_a   1.000
_cell.length_b   1.000
_cell.length_c   1.000
_cell.angle_alpha   90.00
_cell.angle_beta   90.00
_cell.angle_gamma   90.00
#
_symmetry.space_group_name_H-M   'P 1'
#
loop_
_entity.id
_entity.type
_entity.pdbx_description
1 polymer ?
#
loop_
_entity_poly.entity_id
_entity_poly.type
_entity_poly.pdbx_seq_one_letter_code
_entity_poly.pdbx_strand_id
1 'polypeptide(L)'
;MKQTLLIELLTEELPPKALEKLSTTFAGEVFAALKEQALLDEDGVCTPYCTPRRLAVSITRVSEQQADRVIERKGPAVAAGLDAAGKPTKALEGFMR
;
A
#
# COMPACT_ATOMS: atom_id res chain seq x y z
N MET A 1 4.77 17.51 -3.16
CA MET A 1 3.83 18.08 -4.15
C MET A 1 2.70 17.06 -4.39
N LYS A 2 1.57 17.42 -5.02
CA LYS A 2 0.53 16.44 -5.37
C LYS A 2 0.40 16.36 -6.88
N GLN A 3 0.45 15.14 -7.40
CA GLN A 3 0.53 14.87 -8.83
C GLN A 3 -0.51 13.86 -9.25
N THR A 4 -0.69 13.72 -10.56
CA THR A 4 -1.46 12.61 -11.13
C THR A 4 -0.53 11.40 -11.29
N LEU A 5 -0.92 10.28 -10.68
CA LEU A 5 -0.27 8.99 -10.86
C LEU A 5 -0.96 8.21 -11.97
N LEU A 6 -0.21 7.81 -12.99
CA LEU A 6 -0.64 6.86 -14.00
C LEU A 6 0.07 5.54 -13.74
N ILE A 7 -0.71 4.46 -13.59
CA ILE A 7 -0.18 3.09 -13.54
C ILE A 7 -0.69 2.35 -14.75
N GLU A 8 0.22 1.72 -15.49
CA GLU A 8 -0.10 0.88 -16.64
C GLU A 8 0.43 -0.54 -16.42
N LEU A 9 -0.42 -1.52 -16.71
CA LEU A 9 -0.07 -2.92 -16.73
C LEU A 9 -0.28 -3.45 -18.15
N LEU A 10 0.82 -3.81 -18.81
CA LEU A 10 0.75 -4.58 -20.06
C LEU A 10 0.33 -6.01 -19.75
N THR A 11 -0.59 -6.53 -20.55
CA THR A 11 -1.08 -7.90 -20.44
C THR A 11 -0.99 -8.57 -21.80
N GLU A 12 -1.07 -9.90 -21.80
CA GLU A 12 -1.43 -10.67 -23.00
C GLU A 12 -2.92 -10.45 -23.34
N GLU A 13 -3.50 -11.29 -24.19
CA GLU A 13 -4.90 -11.16 -24.61
C GLU A 13 -5.89 -11.52 -23.47
N LEU A 14 -6.46 -10.49 -22.82
CA LEU A 14 -7.48 -10.67 -21.79
C LEU A 14 -8.84 -11.05 -22.39
N PRO A 15 -9.63 -11.91 -21.72
CA PRO A 15 -10.97 -12.25 -22.18
C PRO A 15 -11.89 -11.02 -22.20
N PRO A 16 -12.60 -10.73 -23.31
CA PRO A 16 -13.46 -9.55 -23.42
C PRO A 16 -14.53 -9.46 -22.32
N LYS A 17 -15.10 -10.60 -21.91
CA LYS A 17 -16.11 -10.66 -20.84
C LYS A 17 -15.57 -10.36 -19.45
N ALA A 18 -14.26 -10.49 -19.23
CA ALA A 18 -13.62 -10.23 -17.95
C ALA A 18 -12.98 -8.83 -17.88
N LEU A 19 -12.80 -8.16 -19.02
CA LEU A 19 -12.01 -6.93 -19.13
C LEU A 19 -12.51 -5.80 -18.21
N GLU A 20 -13.81 -5.53 -18.23
CA GLU A 20 -14.42 -4.49 -17.40
C GLU A 20 -14.28 -4.78 -15.91
N LYS A 21 -14.51 -6.04 -15.51
CA LYS A 21 -14.34 -6.48 -14.11
C LYS A 21 -12.90 -6.33 -13.67
N LEU A 22 -11.95 -6.81 -14.46
CA LEU A 22 -10.52 -6.73 -14.16
C LEU A 22 -10.05 -5.27 -14.05
N SER A 23 -10.49 -4.41 -14.96
CA SER A 23 -10.21 -2.98 -14.95
C SER A 23 -10.73 -2.30 -13.68
N THR A 24 -12.00 -2.53 -13.35
CA THR A 24 -12.63 -1.94 -12.17
C THR A 24 -11.99 -2.42 -10.88
N THR A 25 -11.71 -3.73 -10.76
CA THR A 25 -11.02 -4.29 -9.60
C THR A 25 -9.61 -3.73 -9.47
N PHE A 26 -8.83 -3.72 -10.54
CA PHE A 26 -7.47 -3.17 -10.53
C PHE A 26 -7.44 -1.71 -10.07
N ALA A 27 -8.28 -0.86 -10.67
CA ALA A 27 -8.35 0.55 -10.31
C ALA A 27 -8.84 0.77 -8.87
N GLY A 28 -9.84 -0.01 -8.43
CA GLY A 28 -10.38 0.07 -7.07
C GLY A 28 -9.38 -0.31 -6.00
N GLU A 29 -8.67 -1.44 -6.17
CA GLU A 29 -7.67 -1.91 -5.21
C GLU A 29 -6.47 -0.95 -5.12
N VAL A 30 -5.99 -0.42 -6.25
CA VAL A 30 -4.91 0.58 -6.25
C VAL A 30 -5.35 1.85 -5.51
N PHE A 31 -6.56 2.34 -5.78
CA PHE A 31 -7.08 3.55 -5.14
C PHE A 31 -7.28 3.34 -3.62
N ALA A 32 -7.80 2.18 -3.22
CA ALA A 32 -7.98 1.81 -1.81
C ALA A 32 -6.64 1.73 -1.07
N ALA A 33 -5.63 1.08 -1.67
CA ALA A 33 -4.29 0.96 -1.08
C ALA A 33 -3.62 2.33 -0.89
N LEU A 34 -3.73 3.23 -1.88
CA LEU A 34 -3.20 4.59 -1.76
C LEU A 34 -3.92 5.41 -0.67
N LYS A 35 -5.23 5.22 -0.49
CA LYS A 35 -5.98 5.82 0.62
C LYS A 35 -5.55 5.26 1.98
N GLU A 36 -5.40 3.94 2.09
CA GLU A 36 -4.93 3.28 3.32
C GLU A 36 -3.55 3.78 3.75
N GLN A 37 -2.66 4.01 2.78
CA GLN A 37 -1.34 4.58 3.04
C GLN A 37 -1.35 6.11 3.21
N ALA A 38 -2.51 6.76 3.31
CA ALA A 38 -2.64 8.21 3.45
C ALA A 38 -1.86 9.01 2.38
N LEU A 39 -1.78 8.45 1.17
CA LEU A 39 -1.16 9.10 0.01
C LEU A 39 -2.16 9.88 -0.84
N LEU A 40 -3.46 9.67 -0.62
CA LEU A 40 -4.56 10.29 -1.37
C LEU A 40 -5.39 11.23 -0.52
N ASP A 41 -5.79 12.35 -1.13
CA ASP A 41 -6.82 13.24 -0.59
C ASP A 41 -8.23 12.67 -0.80
N GLU A 42 -9.19 13.17 -0.01
CA GLU A 42 -10.62 12.86 -0.17
C GLU A 42 -11.14 13.19 -1.57
N ASP A 43 -10.63 14.26 -2.19
CA ASP A 43 -11.05 14.73 -3.53
C ASP A 43 -10.25 14.09 -4.68
N GLY A 44 -9.45 13.04 -4.40
CA GLY A 44 -8.72 12.29 -5.43
C GLY A 44 -9.69 11.56 -6.36
N VAL A 45 -9.49 11.71 -7.68
CA VAL A 45 -10.33 11.07 -8.71
C VAL A 45 -9.60 9.88 -9.29
N CYS A 46 -10.26 8.72 -9.32
CA CYS A 46 -9.77 7.50 -9.96
C CYS A 46 -10.45 7.30 -11.32
N THR A 47 -9.67 7.17 -12.39
CA THR A 47 -10.16 6.94 -13.75
C THR A 47 -9.54 5.66 -14.34
N PRO A 48 -10.31 4.58 -14.48
CA PRO A 48 -9.84 3.34 -15.10
C PRO A 48 -9.82 3.42 -16.63
N TYR A 49 -8.88 2.71 -17.24
CA TYR A 49 -8.79 2.48 -18.68
C TYR A 49 -8.48 1.01 -18.94
N CYS A 50 -9.05 0.44 -20.00
CA CYS A 50 -8.76 -0.93 -20.36
C CYS A 50 -8.87 -1.20 -21.87
N THR A 51 -8.00 -2.08 -22.34
CA THR A 51 -8.02 -2.73 -23.65
C THR A 51 -7.61 -4.20 -23.44
N PRO A 52 -7.84 -5.12 -24.39
CA PRO A 52 -7.49 -6.52 -24.19
C PRO A 52 -6.03 -6.79 -23.78
N ARG A 53 -5.08 -5.90 -24.13
CA ARG A 53 -3.64 -6.05 -23.80
C ARG A 53 -3.10 -5.03 -22.79
N ARG A 54 -3.99 -4.28 -22.14
CA ARG A 54 -3.59 -3.22 -21.19
C ARG A 54 -4.69 -2.91 -20.19
N LEU A 55 -4.32 -2.89 -18.91
CA LEU A 55 -5.09 -2.22 -17.86
C LEU A 55 -4.32 -0.97 -17.43
N ALA A 56 -5.02 0.14 -17.20
CA ALA A 56 -4.41 1.34 -16.67
C ALA A 56 -5.36 2.08 -15.74
N VAL A 57 -4.79 2.87 -14.83
CA VAL A 57 -5.53 3.73 -13.93
C VAL A 57 -4.80 5.06 -13.78
N SER A 58 -5.54 6.16 -13.93
CA SER A 58 -5.07 7.50 -13.60
C SER A 58 -5.72 7.95 -12.29
N ILE A 59 -4.91 8.39 -11.35
CA ILE A 59 -5.37 8.84 -10.03
C ILE A 59 -4.80 10.23 -9.75
N THR A 60 -5.69 11.20 -9.57
CA THR A 60 -5.28 12.58 -9.26
C THR A 60 -4.98 12.75 -7.78
N ARG A 61 -4.22 13.83 -7.46
CA ARG A 61 -3.93 14.26 -6.08
C ARG A 61 -3.18 13.23 -5.23
N VAL A 62 -2.32 12.43 -5.86
CA VAL A 62 -1.42 11.51 -5.16
C VAL A 62 -0.21 12.28 -4.63
N SER A 63 0.07 12.12 -3.34
CA SER A 63 1.25 12.70 -2.70
C SER A 63 2.49 11.87 -3.06
N GLU A 64 3.62 12.55 -3.30
CA GLU A 64 4.89 11.89 -3.63
C GLU A 64 5.46 11.06 -2.45
N GLN A 65 5.08 11.41 -1.23
CA GLN A 65 5.51 10.76 -0.01
C GLN A 65 4.38 10.75 1.01
N GLN A 66 4.30 9.68 1.80
CA GLN A 66 3.43 9.61 2.97
C GLN A 66 3.94 10.54 4.06
N ALA A 67 3.02 11.16 4.83
CA ALA A 67 3.40 11.91 6.01
C ALA A 67 4.10 11.02 7.05
N ASP A 68 4.99 11.62 7.84
CA ASP A 68 5.65 10.90 8.93
C ASP A 68 4.61 10.33 9.89
N ARG A 69 4.76 9.04 10.21
CA ARG A 69 3.90 8.35 11.19
C ARG A 69 4.73 7.82 12.34
N VAL A 70 4.26 8.07 13.56
CA VAL A 70 4.82 7.46 14.76
C VAL A 70 4.23 6.06 14.90
N ILE A 71 5.04 5.03 14.72
CA ILE A 71 4.64 3.64 14.90
C ILE A 71 5.12 3.18 16.28
N GLU A 72 4.19 2.99 17.21
CA GLU A 72 4.51 2.33 18.48
C GLU A 72 4.60 0.81 18.24
N ARG A 73 5.79 0.24 18.41
CA ARG A 73 5.98 -1.20 18.44
C ARG A 73 6.17 -1.62 19.89
N LYS A 74 5.26 -2.43 20.42
CA LYS A 74 5.42 -2.98 21.78
C LYS A 74 6.42 -4.11 21.76
N GLY A 75 7.47 -3.97 22.56
CA GLY A 75 8.44 -5.03 22.80
C GLY A 75 7.87 -6.16 23.66
N PRO A 76 8.65 -7.23 23.87
CA PRO A 76 8.28 -8.27 24.81
C PRO A 76 8.10 -7.69 26.22
N ALA A 77 7.19 -8.28 27.00
CA ALA A 77 7.00 -7.90 28.40
C ALA A 77 8.34 -7.97 29.15
N VAL A 78 8.56 -7.08 30.13
CA VAL A 78 9.85 -6.98 30.86
C VAL A 78 10.32 -8.34 31.37
N ALA A 79 9.41 -9.16 31.92
CA ALA A 79 9.70 -10.51 32.41
C ALA A 79 10.15 -11.51 31.34
N ALA A 80 9.80 -11.28 30.07
CA ALA A 80 10.21 -12.10 28.92
C ALA A 80 11.35 -11.44 28.13
N GLY A 81 11.58 -10.13 28.31
CA GLY A 81 12.60 -9.36 27.63
C GLY A 81 13.93 -9.31 28.37
N LEU A 82 13.93 -9.47 29.70
CA LEU A 82 15.13 -9.49 30.54
C LEU A 82 15.24 -10.80 31.31
N ASP A 83 16.45 -11.34 31.42
CA ASP A 83 16.75 -12.47 32.28
C ASP A 83 16.95 -12.06 33.75
N ALA A 84 17.20 -13.04 34.62
CA ALA A 84 17.42 -12.80 36.05
C ALA A 84 18.67 -11.95 36.36
N ALA A 85 19.60 -11.80 35.42
CA ALA A 85 20.79 -10.94 35.52
C ALA A 85 20.56 -9.56 34.89
N GLY A 86 19.35 -9.25 34.44
CA GLY A 86 19.00 -8.00 33.77
C GLY A 86 19.52 -7.89 32.34
N LYS A 87 19.93 -9.00 31.72
CA LYS A 87 20.41 -9.03 30.32
C LYS A 87 19.25 -9.26 29.34
N PRO A 88 19.29 -8.66 28.15
CA PRO A 88 18.31 -8.93 27.11
C PRO A 88 18.20 -10.41 26.75
N THR A 89 16.99 -10.94 26.69
CA THR A 89 16.75 -12.28 26.15
C THR A 89 16.81 -12.25 24.61
N LYS A 90 16.92 -13.42 23.97
CA LYS A 90 16.84 -13.53 22.51
C LYS A 90 15.58 -12.88 21.91
N ALA A 91 14.48 -12.86 22.66
CA ALA A 91 13.23 -12.22 22.24
C ALA A 91 13.38 -10.69 22.20
N LEU A 92 14.03 -10.08 23.20
CA LEU A 92 14.31 -8.65 23.22
C LEU A 92 15.40 -8.28 22.20
N GLU A 93 16.46 -9.08 22.08
CA GLU A 93 17.51 -8.90 21.06
C GLU A 93 16.95 -8.93 19.64
N GLY A 94 16.01 -9.84 19.37
CA GLY A 94 15.31 -9.89 18.09
C GLY A 94 14.40 -8.69 17.84
N PHE A 95 13.82 -8.11 18.91
CA PHE A 95 12.97 -6.92 18.81
C PHE A 95 13.75 -5.62 18.57
N MET A 96 14.99 -5.52 19.06
CA MET A 96 15.83 -4.32 18.95
C MET A 96 16.50 -4.14 17.57
N ARG A 97 16.36 -5.11 16.67
CA ARG A 97 16.90 -5.06 15.29
C ARG A 97 15.85 -4.51 14.33
#